data_AF-A0A1S3WQN7-F1
#
_entry.id   AF-A0A1S3WQN7-F1
#
_cell.length_a   1.000
_cell.length_b   1.000
_cell.length_c   1.000
_cell.angle_alpha   90.00
_cell.angle_beta   90.00
_cell.angle_gamma   90.00
#
_symmetry.space_group_name_H-M   'P 1'
#
loop_
_entity.id
_entity.type
_entity.pdbx_description
1 polymer ?
#
loop_
_entity_poly.entity_id
_entity_poly.type
_entity_poly.pdbx_seq_one_letter_code
_entity_poly.pdbx_strand_id
1 'polypeptide(L)'
;MKLPQLRLWLRRFGAILQVAVQVVVGKVLLTLFPERVKQNLLAKSQKTGMARSPNFSYDNWGPTFFSTQYFWFVLKIYWQRLEDTTEEGGVAPDCPVVCLSGQRSSIGDFMQDRWAFKNNVDIRTHRNLQDRMRAALLLLDRDPQCPVVVDTMENQSSQLYAALPERLYVLQEGRILYKGKPGPWDYQPQEVRAVLEKLRGKCGQTLPKL
;
A
#
# COMPACT_ATOMS: atom_id res chain seq x y z
N MET A 1 -1.56 -35.07 -0.80
CA MET A 1 -1.55 -33.62 -1.13
C MET A 1 -2.72 -32.84 -0.48
N LYS A 2 -3.02 -32.98 0.83
CA LYS A 2 -4.13 -32.26 1.52
C LYS A 2 -3.71 -31.30 2.64
N LEU A 3 -2.49 -31.43 3.16
CA LEU A 3 -1.97 -30.58 4.25
C LEU A 3 -1.79 -29.08 3.91
N PRO A 4 -1.35 -28.67 2.70
CA PRO A 4 -1.13 -27.24 2.40
C PRO A 4 -2.44 -26.45 2.37
N GLN A 5 -3.50 -27.04 1.79
CA GLN A 5 -4.81 -26.41 1.67
C GLN A 5 -5.54 -26.32 3.02
N LEU A 6 -5.45 -27.35 3.86
CA LEU A 6 -6.02 -27.31 5.20
C LEU A 6 -5.33 -26.25 6.08
N ARG A 7 -3.99 -26.16 6.00
CA ARG A 7 -3.23 -25.12 6.71
C ARG A 7 -3.61 -23.71 6.26
N LEU A 8 -3.76 -23.50 4.95
CA LEU A 8 -4.22 -22.22 4.42
C LEU A 8 -5.64 -21.89 4.89
N TRP A 9 -6.54 -22.88 4.91
CA TRP A 9 -7.91 -22.70 5.36
C TRP A 9 -8.01 -22.36 6.85
N LEU A 10 -7.23 -23.05 7.70
CA LEU A 10 -7.11 -22.73 9.13
C LEU A 10 -6.57 -21.32 9.36
N ARG A 11 -5.56 -20.90 8.58
CA ARG A 11 -5.02 -19.53 8.66
C ARG A 11 -6.05 -18.49 8.24
N ARG A 12 -6.80 -18.75 7.16
CA ARG A 12 -7.91 -17.88 6.70
C ARG A 12 -9.00 -17.77 7.75
N PHE A 13 -9.41 -18.90 8.34
CA PHE A 13 -10.39 -18.91 9.43
C PHE A 13 -9.89 -18.13 10.65
N GLY A 14 -8.63 -18.34 11.04
CA GLY A 14 -7.98 -17.58 12.10
C GLY A 14 -7.96 -16.08 11.82
N ALA A 15 -7.71 -15.66 10.57
CA ALA A 15 -7.76 -14.26 10.16
C ALA A 15 -9.18 -13.67 10.27
N ILE A 16 -10.23 -14.41 9.85
CA ILE A 16 -11.63 -13.98 10.06
C ILE A 16 -11.90 -13.76 11.54
N LEU A 17 -11.57 -14.74 12.38
CA LEU A 17 -11.81 -14.66 13.82
C LEU A 17 -11.06 -13.48 14.44
N GLN A 18 -9.78 -13.30 14.09
CA GLN A 18 -8.96 -12.20 14.58
C GLN A 18 -9.57 -10.84 14.21
N VAL A 19 -9.94 -10.64 12.94
CA VAL A 19 -10.50 -9.36 12.49
C VAL A 19 -11.88 -9.13 13.11
N ALA A 20 -12.70 -10.17 13.25
CA ALA A 20 -13.99 -10.09 13.92
C ALA A 20 -13.85 -9.65 15.38
N VAL A 21 -12.94 -10.28 16.13
CA VAL A 21 -12.64 -9.89 17.52
C VAL A 21 -12.16 -8.45 17.59
N GLN A 22 -11.24 -8.02 16.73
CA GLN A 22 -10.79 -6.63 16.69
C GLN A 22 -11.92 -5.63 16.45
N VAL A 23 -12.86 -5.95 15.55
CA VAL A 23 -14.02 -5.10 15.26
C VAL A 23 -14.99 -5.05 16.44
N VAL A 24 -15.28 -6.19 17.08
CA VAL A 24 -16.16 -6.25 18.25
C VAL A 24 -15.56 -5.47 19.41
N VAL A 25 -14.29 -5.72 19.75
CA VAL A 25 -13.58 -5.00 20.82
C VAL A 25 -13.52 -3.51 20.51
N GLY A 26 -13.19 -3.13 19.27
CA GLY A 26 -13.17 -1.73 18.85
C GLY A 26 -14.51 -1.04 18.99
N LYS A 27 -15.62 -1.70 18.62
CA LYS A 27 -16.98 -1.19 18.83
C LYS A 27 -17.33 -1.04 20.30
N VAL A 28 -17.02 -2.04 21.13
CA VAL A 28 -17.25 -1.96 22.58
C VAL A 28 -16.48 -0.79 23.19
N LEU A 29 -15.20 -0.60 22.80
CA LEU A 29 -14.40 0.53 23.27
C LEU A 29 -14.94 1.88 22.78
N LEU A 30 -15.46 1.96 21.55
CA LEU A 30 -16.12 3.16 21.04
C LEU A 30 -17.38 3.51 21.84
N THR A 31 -18.15 2.50 22.27
CA THR A 31 -19.35 2.71 23.09
C THR A 31 -19.00 3.10 24.53
N LEU A 32 -18.01 2.45 25.14
CA LEU A 32 -17.65 2.66 26.55
C LEU A 32 -16.72 3.87 26.77
N PHE A 33 -15.79 4.11 25.85
CA PHE A 33 -14.72 5.10 25.99
C PHE A 33 -14.45 5.87 24.68
N PRO A 34 -15.47 6.54 24.10
CA PRO A 34 -15.37 7.19 22.78
C PRO A 34 -14.21 8.18 22.69
N GLU A 35 -14.02 9.01 23.71
CA GLU A 35 -12.95 10.02 23.74
C GLU A 35 -11.54 9.42 23.74
N ARG A 36 -11.33 8.31 24.46
CA ARG A 36 -10.02 7.62 24.47
C ARG A 36 -9.71 7.02 23.11
N VAL A 37 -10.71 6.42 22.46
CA VAL A 37 -10.54 5.86 21.11
C VAL A 37 -10.23 6.96 20.10
N LYS A 38 -10.97 8.08 20.15
CA LYS A 38 -10.73 9.26 19.31
C LYS A 38 -9.31 9.80 19.49
N GLN A 39 -8.86 10.00 20.72
CA GLN A 39 -7.50 10.45 21.01
C GLN A 39 -6.44 9.49 20.46
N ASN A 40 -6.63 8.17 20.63
CA ASN A 40 -5.70 7.16 20.11
C ASN A 40 -5.64 7.17 18.58
N LEU A 41 -6.78 7.27 17.90
CA LEU A 41 -6.86 7.35 16.44
C LEU A 41 -6.20 8.64 15.93
N LEU A 42 -6.45 9.78 16.57
CA LEU A 42 -5.81 11.05 16.25
C LEU A 42 -4.29 10.99 16.45
N ALA A 43 -3.82 10.44 17.57
CA ALA A 43 -2.39 10.27 17.83
C ALA A 43 -1.72 9.40 16.76
N LYS A 44 -2.40 8.34 16.30
CA LYS A 44 -1.93 7.53 15.17
C LYS A 44 -1.87 8.33 13.86
N SER A 45 -2.91 9.11 13.55
CA SER A 45 -2.97 9.95 12.33
C SER A 45 -1.91 11.06 12.30
N GLN A 46 -1.52 11.59 13.46
CA GLN A 46 -0.43 12.57 13.57
C GLN A 46 0.93 11.93 13.29
N LYS A 47 1.16 10.71 13.79
CA LYS A 47 2.41 9.96 13.56
C LYS A 47 2.63 9.65 12.08
N THR A 48 1.58 9.31 11.34
CA THR A 48 1.66 9.04 9.90
C THR A 48 1.71 10.32 9.04
N GLY A 49 1.57 11.50 9.65
CA GLY A 49 1.52 12.77 8.94
C GLY A 49 0.17 13.05 8.27
N MET A 50 -0.81 12.13 8.34
CA MET A 50 -2.14 12.30 7.75
C MET A 50 -2.86 13.53 8.34
N ALA A 51 -2.77 13.73 9.65
CA ALA A 51 -3.37 14.88 10.33
C ALA A 51 -2.70 16.23 10.01
N ARG A 52 -1.55 16.24 9.29
CA ARG A 52 -0.93 17.48 8.81
C ARG A 52 -1.58 18.00 7.53
N SER A 53 -2.44 17.20 6.89
CA SER A 53 -3.16 17.62 5.70
C SER A 53 -4.24 18.65 6.05
N PRO A 54 -4.32 19.79 5.33
CA PRO A 54 -5.35 20.81 5.58
C PRO A 54 -6.77 20.30 5.35
N ASN A 55 -6.93 19.23 4.57
CA ASN A 55 -8.22 18.62 4.25
C ASN A 55 -8.58 17.43 5.17
N PHE A 56 -7.75 17.13 6.18
CA PHE A 56 -8.05 16.05 7.11
C PHE A 56 -9.19 16.45 8.06
N SER A 57 -10.25 15.65 8.08
CA SER A 57 -11.32 15.76 9.08
C SER A 57 -11.49 14.42 9.78
N TYR A 58 -11.45 14.45 11.12
CA TYR A 58 -11.68 13.25 11.93
C TYR A 58 -13.08 12.68 11.67
N ASP A 59 -14.09 13.52 11.49
CA ASP A 59 -15.47 13.08 11.36
C ASP A 59 -15.72 12.30 10.05
N ASN A 60 -14.90 12.53 9.03
CA ASN A 60 -14.94 11.78 7.78
C ASN A 60 -14.07 10.51 7.80
N TRP A 61 -13.25 10.33 8.83
CA TRP A 61 -12.21 9.30 8.89
C TRP A 61 -12.39 8.33 10.05
N GLY A 62 -12.55 8.83 11.27
CA GLY A 62 -12.75 8.07 12.50
C GLY A 62 -13.90 7.07 12.41
N PRO A 63 -15.10 7.46 11.92
CA PRO A 63 -16.24 6.55 11.78
C PRO A 63 -16.03 5.39 10.80
N THR A 64 -14.99 5.46 9.96
CA THR A 64 -14.67 4.33 9.08
C THR A 64 -14.10 3.14 9.87
N PHE A 65 -13.44 3.38 11.02
CA PHE A 65 -12.83 2.32 11.83
C PHE A 65 -13.89 1.45 12.50
N PHE A 66 -13.63 0.14 12.52
CA PHE A 66 -14.53 -0.87 13.10
C PHE A 66 -15.95 -0.91 12.49
N SER A 67 -16.16 -0.26 11.35
CA SER A 67 -17.37 -0.42 10.53
C SER A 67 -17.41 -1.78 9.82
N THR A 68 -18.55 -2.14 9.23
CA THR A 68 -18.66 -3.34 8.39
C THR A 68 -17.74 -3.26 7.17
N GLN A 69 -17.57 -2.06 6.60
CA GLN A 69 -16.64 -1.84 5.49
C GLN A 69 -15.19 -2.05 5.92
N TYR A 70 -14.82 -1.57 7.10
CA TYR A 70 -13.49 -1.79 7.68
C TYR A 70 -13.21 -3.27 7.91
N PHE A 71 -14.18 -4.05 8.40
CA PHE A 71 -14.03 -5.49 8.55
C PHE A 71 -13.62 -6.15 7.22
N TRP A 72 -14.38 -5.92 6.15
CA TRP A 72 -14.11 -6.52 4.85
C TRP A 72 -12.79 -6.02 4.25
N PHE A 73 -12.46 -4.76 4.46
CA PHE A 73 -11.20 -4.17 3.99
C PHE A 73 -9.97 -4.78 4.70
N VAL A 74 -9.99 -4.85 6.02
CA VAL A 74 -8.90 -5.46 6.80
C VAL A 74 -8.80 -6.95 6.47
N LEU A 75 -9.93 -7.64 6.33
CA LEU A 75 -9.94 -9.05 5.93
C LEU A 75 -9.25 -9.25 4.58
N LYS A 76 -9.57 -8.41 3.59
CA LYS A 76 -8.93 -8.41 2.27
C LYS A 76 -7.41 -8.22 2.37
N ILE A 77 -6.95 -7.29 3.21
CA ILE A 77 -5.52 -7.06 3.46
C ILE A 77 -4.85 -8.32 4.06
N TYR A 78 -5.48 -8.93 5.07
CA TYR A 78 -4.96 -10.16 5.69
C TYR A 78 -4.88 -11.31 4.68
N TRP A 79 -5.87 -11.43 3.80
CA TRP A 79 -5.87 -12.43 2.74
C TRP A 79 -4.72 -12.21 1.75
N GLN A 80 -4.53 -10.98 1.25
CA GLN A 80 -3.40 -10.68 0.36
C GLN A 80 -2.06 -11.03 1.00
N ARG A 81 -1.88 -10.72 2.29
CA ARG A 81 -0.66 -11.06 3.02
C ARG A 81 -0.44 -12.56 3.20
N LEU A 82 -1.53 -13.32 3.31
CA LEU A 82 -1.45 -14.76 3.46
C LEU A 82 -1.04 -15.45 2.14
N GLU A 83 -1.36 -14.81 1.02
CA GLU A 83 -1.06 -15.25 -0.35
C GLU A 83 0.18 -14.57 -0.94
N ASP A 84 0.79 -13.64 -0.21
CA ASP A 84 1.97 -12.88 -0.60
C ASP A 84 3.19 -13.80 -0.69
N THR A 85 3.67 -14.03 -1.91
CA THR A 85 4.84 -14.85 -2.21
C THR A 85 6.11 -14.03 -2.41
N THR A 86 6.04 -12.70 -2.28
CA THR A 86 7.22 -11.85 -2.48
C THR A 86 8.14 -11.88 -1.27
N GLU A 87 9.45 -11.96 -1.50
CA GLU A 87 10.47 -11.95 -0.44
C GLU A 87 11.64 -11.05 -0.85
N GLU A 88 12.32 -10.42 0.11
CA GLU A 88 13.54 -9.66 -0.17
C GLU A 88 14.63 -10.58 -0.74
N GLY A 89 15.28 -10.14 -1.82
CA GLY A 89 16.19 -10.94 -2.65
C GLY A 89 15.51 -11.80 -3.71
N GLY A 90 14.18 -11.97 -3.64
CA GLY A 90 13.38 -12.72 -4.60
C GLY A 90 13.21 -12.01 -5.95
N VAL A 91 12.69 -12.74 -6.94
CA VAL A 91 12.34 -12.19 -8.25
C VAL A 91 11.11 -11.29 -8.10
N ALA A 92 11.17 -10.09 -8.67
CA ALA A 92 10.04 -9.17 -8.72
C ALA A 92 8.98 -9.71 -9.70
N PRO A 93 7.72 -9.91 -9.26
CA PRO A 93 6.66 -10.35 -10.15
C PRO A 93 6.46 -9.36 -11.31
N ASP A 94 6.48 -9.88 -12.54
CA ASP A 94 6.12 -9.10 -13.72
C ASP A 94 4.60 -8.96 -13.78
N CYS A 95 4.11 -7.73 -13.81
CA CYS A 95 2.69 -7.42 -13.66
C CYS A 95 2.25 -6.44 -14.75
N PRO A 96 1.11 -6.70 -15.41
CA PRO A 96 0.58 -5.73 -16.37
C PRO A 96 0.07 -4.50 -15.63
N VAL A 97 0.42 -3.34 -16.18
CA VAL A 97 -0.08 -2.03 -15.79
C VAL A 97 -0.61 -1.31 -17.02
N VAL A 98 -1.37 -0.24 -16.80
CA VAL A 98 -1.91 0.58 -17.88
C VAL A 98 -1.35 1.99 -17.78
N CYS A 99 -0.76 2.45 -18.89
CA CYS A 99 -0.33 3.82 -19.07
C CYS A 99 -1.53 4.78 -19.14
N LEU A 100 -1.30 6.06 -18.89
CA LEU A 100 -2.34 7.08 -19.04
C LEU A 100 -2.75 7.33 -20.51
N SER A 101 -1.95 6.86 -21.47
CA SER A 101 -2.34 6.76 -22.89
C SER A 101 -3.38 5.66 -23.16
N GLY A 102 -3.69 4.81 -22.17
CA GLY A 102 -4.55 3.63 -22.31
C GLY A 102 -3.83 2.38 -22.80
N GLN A 103 -2.54 2.47 -23.13
CA GLN A 103 -1.73 1.33 -23.57
C GLN A 103 -1.37 0.42 -22.38
N ARG A 104 -1.42 -0.91 -22.60
CA ARG A 104 -0.90 -1.90 -21.65
C ARG A 104 0.63 -1.94 -21.72
N SER A 105 1.25 -1.99 -20.55
CA SER A 105 2.69 -2.10 -20.35
C SER A 105 2.97 -3.04 -19.18
N SER A 106 4.24 -3.33 -18.89
CA SER A 106 4.61 -4.06 -17.69
C SER A 106 5.24 -3.15 -16.64
N ILE A 107 5.12 -3.52 -15.35
CA ILE A 107 5.75 -2.81 -14.24
C ILE A 107 7.27 -2.68 -14.41
N GLY A 108 7.90 -3.67 -15.07
CA GLY A 108 9.33 -3.64 -15.37
C GLY A 108 9.77 -2.50 -16.30
N ASP A 109 8.87 -2.02 -17.17
CA ASP A 109 9.16 -0.95 -18.14
C ASP A 109 9.38 0.41 -17.45
N PHE A 110 8.98 0.54 -16.17
CA PHE A 110 9.00 1.80 -15.41
C PHE A 110 10.07 1.86 -14.33
N MET A 111 11.03 0.93 -14.29
CA MET A 111 12.13 0.92 -13.31
C MET A 111 13.15 2.05 -13.58
N GLN A 112 12.77 3.30 -13.33
CA GLN A 112 13.60 4.50 -13.50
C GLN A 112 13.69 5.31 -12.18
N ASP A 113 14.81 6.03 -11.97
CA ASP A 113 15.18 6.68 -10.70
C ASP A 113 14.47 8.02 -10.40
N ARG A 114 13.13 8.06 -10.28
CA ARG A 114 12.44 9.32 -9.95
C ARG A 114 11.32 9.18 -8.91
N TRP A 115 11.07 10.23 -8.12
CA TRP A 115 10.17 10.22 -6.95
C TRP A 115 9.41 11.54 -6.75
N ALA A 116 8.16 11.49 -6.30
CA ALA A 116 7.41 12.64 -5.78
C ALA A 116 6.18 12.22 -4.95
N PHE A 117 5.78 13.02 -3.94
CA PHE A 117 4.49 12.88 -3.22
C PHE A 117 3.99 14.21 -2.63
N LYS A 118 2.67 14.50 -2.78
CA LYS A 118 1.89 15.46 -1.95
C LYS A 118 0.36 15.20 -2.00
N ASN A 119 -0.21 15.02 -0.80
CA ASN A 119 -1.58 15.17 -0.24
C ASN A 119 -2.89 14.89 -1.04
N ASN A 120 -3.88 14.41 -0.26
CA ASN A 120 -5.18 13.80 -0.62
C ASN A 120 -6.11 14.59 -1.55
N VAL A 121 -6.83 13.81 -2.37
CA VAL A 121 -8.00 14.18 -3.18
C VAL A 121 -9.14 13.20 -2.86
N ASP A 122 -10.38 13.67 -2.88
CA ASP A 122 -11.55 12.80 -2.74
C ASP A 122 -11.76 12.00 -4.04
N ILE A 123 -11.53 10.69 -3.97
CA ILE A 123 -11.60 9.78 -5.12
C ILE A 123 -12.65 8.72 -4.81
N ARG A 124 -13.71 8.69 -5.63
CA ARG A 124 -14.73 7.63 -5.58
C ARG A 124 -14.13 6.30 -6.04
N THR A 125 -14.67 5.19 -5.52
CA THR A 125 -14.30 3.84 -5.94
C THR A 125 -14.42 3.68 -7.46
N HIS A 126 -13.32 3.33 -8.12
CA HIS A 126 -13.25 3.16 -9.57
C HIS A 126 -14.15 2.01 -10.04
N ARG A 127 -15.10 2.28 -10.96
CA ARG A 127 -15.97 1.25 -11.55
C ARG A 127 -15.40 0.68 -12.84
N ASN A 128 -14.53 1.45 -13.49
CA ASN A 128 -13.89 1.12 -14.75
C ASN A 128 -12.48 1.73 -14.79
N LEU A 129 -11.72 1.39 -15.84
CA LEU A 129 -10.36 1.87 -16.02
C LEU A 129 -10.28 3.40 -16.17
N GLN A 130 -11.26 4.02 -16.83
CA GLN A 130 -11.29 5.47 -17.02
C GLN A 130 -11.43 6.22 -15.68
N ASP A 131 -12.26 5.73 -14.76
CA ASP A 131 -12.36 6.31 -13.41
C ASP A 131 -11.00 6.26 -12.68
N ARG A 132 -10.27 5.16 -12.84
CA ARG A 132 -8.94 4.98 -12.26
C ARG A 132 -7.88 5.89 -12.89
N MET A 133 -7.93 6.05 -14.22
CA MET A 133 -7.05 6.98 -14.94
C MET A 133 -7.34 8.42 -14.51
N ARG A 134 -8.60 8.82 -14.34
CA ARG A 134 -8.95 10.17 -13.83
C ARG A 134 -8.36 10.41 -12.44
N ALA A 135 -8.41 9.41 -11.55
CA ALA A 135 -7.76 9.51 -10.25
C ALA A 135 -6.25 9.68 -10.34
N ALA A 136 -5.59 8.99 -11.27
CA ALA A 136 -4.16 9.16 -11.52
C ALA A 136 -3.82 10.54 -12.15
N LEU A 137 -4.71 11.11 -12.97
CA LEU A 137 -4.54 12.48 -13.49
C LEU A 137 -4.52 13.52 -12.37
N LEU A 138 -5.35 13.35 -11.32
CA LEU A 138 -5.31 14.21 -10.14
C LEU A 138 -3.96 14.16 -9.40
N LEU A 139 -3.24 13.03 -9.48
CA LEU A 139 -1.89 12.91 -8.95
C LEU A 139 -0.88 13.64 -9.85
N LEU A 140 -1.07 13.65 -11.17
CA LEU A 140 -0.21 14.37 -12.11
C LEU A 140 -0.26 15.89 -11.93
N ASP A 141 -1.37 16.45 -11.48
CA ASP A 141 -1.47 17.88 -11.13
C ASP A 141 -0.47 18.31 -10.04
N ARG A 142 0.14 17.34 -9.33
CA ARG A 142 1.19 17.57 -8.33
C ARG A 142 2.60 17.55 -8.90
N ASP A 143 2.72 17.48 -10.23
CA ASP A 143 3.97 17.39 -10.97
C ASP A 143 4.91 16.31 -10.41
N PRO A 144 4.46 15.04 -10.36
CA PRO A 144 5.31 13.99 -9.87
C PRO A 144 6.48 13.81 -10.83
N GLN A 145 7.69 13.87 -10.30
CA GLN A 145 8.90 13.69 -11.10
C GLN A 145 9.04 12.26 -11.63
N CYS A 146 8.11 11.34 -11.35
CA CYS A 146 8.14 9.94 -11.79
C CYS A 146 6.99 9.59 -12.74
N PRO A 147 7.17 8.55 -13.58
CA PRO A 147 6.06 7.98 -14.33
C PRO A 147 4.96 7.48 -13.37
N VAL A 148 3.71 7.81 -13.68
CA VAL A 148 2.52 7.30 -12.96
C VAL A 148 1.77 6.35 -13.88
N VAL A 149 1.56 5.13 -13.38
CA VAL A 149 0.78 4.08 -14.05
C VAL A 149 -0.34 3.61 -13.14
N VAL A 150 -1.36 2.98 -13.73
CA VAL A 150 -2.47 2.40 -12.97
C VAL A 150 -2.48 0.88 -13.10
N ASP A 151 -2.85 0.19 -12.04
CA ASP A 151 -3.07 -1.26 -12.07
C ASP A 151 -4.27 -1.60 -12.96
N THR A 152 -4.36 -2.85 -13.44
CA THR A 152 -5.52 -3.33 -14.18
C THR A 152 -6.75 -3.41 -13.29
N MET A 153 -7.97 -3.48 -13.85
CA MET A 153 -9.20 -3.54 -13.05
C MET A 153 -9.29 -4.79 -12.16
N GLU A 154 -8.55 -5.85 -12.50
CA GLU A 154 -8.38 -7.07 -11.71
C GLU A 154 -7.49 -6.84 -10.47
N ASN A 155 -6.75 -5.74 -10.42
CA ASN A 155 -5.81 -5.36 -9.35
C ASN A 155 -4.65 -6.37 -9.20
N GLN A 156 -4.10 -6.85 -10.32
CA GLN A 156 -3.08 -7.90 -10.32
C GLN A 156 -1.80 -7.46 -9.63
N SER A 157 -1.31 -6.25 -9.93
CA SER A 157 -0.11 -5.71 -9.30
C SER A 157 -0.31 -5.55 -7.80
N SER A 158 -1.49 -5.05 -7.39
CA SER A 158 -1.87 -4.92 -5.98
C SER A 158 -1.91 -6.26 -5.24
N GLN A 159 -2.39 -7.33 -5.89
CA GLN A 159 -2.42 -8.67 -5.31
C GLN A 159 -1.01 -9.27 -5.20
N LEU A 160 -0.24 -9.23 -6.29
CA LEU A 160 1.09 -9.85 -6.34
C LEU A 160 2.10 -9.21 -5.39
N TYR A 161 2.03 -7.89 -5.22
CA TYR A 161 2.87 -7.16 -4.27
C TYR A 161 2.22 -6.97 -2.90
N ALA A 162 1.04 -7.56 -2.65
CA ALA A 162 0.24 -7.35 -1.45
C ALA A 162 0.22 -5.87 -1.02
N ALA A 163 -0.07 -4.99 -1.98
CA ALA A 163 0.20 -3.56 -1.90
C ALA A 163 -0.82 -2.79 -1.08
N LEU A 164 -1.90 -3.42 -0.61
CA LEU A 164 -2.93 -2.76 0.20
C LEU A 164 -2.49 -2.60 1.67
N PRO A 165 -2.84 -1.47 2.31
CA PRO A 165 -3.51 -0.30 1.72
C PRO A 165 -2.55 0.56 0.88
N GLU A 166 -1.28 0.58 1.28
CA GLU A 166 -0.14 1.14 0.54
C GLU A 166 1.12 0.37 0.97
N ARG A 167 2.12 0.31 0.08
CA ARG A 167 3.37 -0.40 0.34
C ARG A 167 4.49 0.13 -0.54
N LEU A 168 5.70 0.21 0.02
CA LEU A 168 6.91 0.60 -0.71
C LEU A 168 7.72 -0.65 -1.07
N TYR A 169 8.24 -0.66 -2.29
CA TYR A 169 9.19 -1.64 -2.78
C TYR A 169 10.36 -0.92 -3.46
N VAL A 170 11.55 -1.50 -3.35
CA VAL A 170 12.69 -1.12 -4.20
C VAL A 170 13.03 -2.33 -5.05
N LEU A 171 12.98 -2.15 -6.37
CA LEU A 171 13.30 -3.19 -7.34
C LEU A 171 14.60 -2.82 -8.06
N GLN A 172 15.46 -3.80 -8.29
CA GLN A 172 16.68 -3.64 -9.07
C GLN A 172 16.92 -4.91 -9.89
N GLU A 173 17.13 -4.77 -11.20
CA GLU A 173 17.43 -5.89 -12.11
C GLU A 173 16.41 -7.04 -11.99
N GLY A 174 15.12 -6.71 -11.92
CA GLY A 174 14.05 -7.69 -11.78
C GLY A 174 14.00 -8.42 -10.43
N ARG A 175 14.70 -7.90 -9.40
CA ARG A 175 14.70 -8.45 -8.05
C ARG A 175 14.18 -7.46 -7.03
N ILE A 176 13.59 -7.98 -5.96
CA ILE A 176 13.10 -7.19 -4.83
C ILE A 176 14.27 -6.94 -3.89
N LEU A 177 14.79 -5.72 -3.87
CA LEU A 177 15.87 -5.33 -2.96
C LEU A 177 15.34 -4.93 -1.57
N TYR A 178 14.13 -4.39 -1.52
CA TYR A 178 13.48 -3.99 -0.27
C TYR A 178 11.96 -4.16 -0.39
N LYS A 179 11.37 -4.67 0.68
CA LYS A 179 9.93 -4.86 0.83
C LYS A 179 9.45 -4.19 2.11
N GLY A 180 8.81 -3.03 1.96
CA GLY A 180 8.33 -2.25 3.08
C GLY A 180 7.21 -2.95 3.87
N LYS A 181 7.06 -2.52 5.11
CA LYS A 181 5.92 -2.94 5.95
C LYS A 181 4.62 -2.32 5.42
N PRO A 182 3.47 -2.93 5.73
CA PRO A 182 2.18 -2.42 5.25
C PRO A 182 1.85 -1.06 5.86
N GLY A 183 1.42 -0.12 5.02
CA GLY A 183 0.87 1.15 5.49
C GLY A 183 -0.52 1.02 6.11
N PRO A 184 -1.13 2.14 6.54
CA PRO A 184 -0.50 3.47 6.59
C PRO A 184 0.40 3.66 7.82
N TRP A 185 0.33 2.75 8.79
CA TRP A 185 1.01 2.91 10.09
C TRP A 185 2.51 2.64 10.03
N ASP A 186 2.93 1.67 9.20
CA ASP A 186 4.32 1.27 9.07
C ASP A 186 4.94 1.77 7.74
N TYR A 187 4.31 2.78 7.12
CA TYR A 187 4.85 3.43 5.93
C TYR A 187 6.05 4.30 6.31
N GLN A 188 7.26 3.82 6.03
CA GLN A 188 8.52 4.46 6.43
C GLN A 188 9.41 4.78 5.22
N PRO A 189 9.24 5.95 4.58
CA PRO A 189 10.08 6.38 3.46
C PRO A 189 11.58 6.48 3.79
N GLN A 190 11.93 6.60 5.07
CA GLN A 190 13.32 6.66 5.52
C GLN A 190 14.06 5.34 5.26
N GLU A 191 13.39 4.19 5.40
CA GLU A 191 13.99 2.88 5.11
C GLU A 191 14.35 2.77 3.63
N VAL A 192 13.44 3.20 2.75
CA VAL A 192 13.70 3.30 1.31
C VAL A 192 14.87 4.22 1.01
N ARG A 193 14.92 5.42 1.62
CA ARG A 193 16.04 6.35 1.44
C ARG A 193 17.37 5.68 1.78
N ALA A 194 17.45 4.96 2.90
CA ALA A 194 18.67 4.26 3.31
C ALA A 194 19.09 3.19 2.28
N VAL A 195 18.13 2.44 1.72
CA VAL A 195 18.40 1.47 0.65
C VAL A 195 18.96 2.16 -0.60
N LEU A 196 18.34 3.26 -1.03
CA LEU A 196 18.78 4.02 -2.21
C LEU A 196 20.15 4.68 -2.02
N GLU A 197 20.43 5.24 -0.84
CA GLU A 197 21.75 5.80 -0.51
C GLU A 197 22.85 4.74 -0.56
N LYS A 198 22.56 3.52 -0.08
CA LYS A 198 23.49 2.38 -0.19
C LYS A 198 23.75 1.97 -1.64
N LEU A 199 22.74 2.03 -2.52
CA LEU A 199 22.91 1.76 -3.94
C LEU A 199 23.77 2.82 -4.62
N ARG A 200 23.53 4.11 -4.33
CA ARG A 200 24.36 5.21 -4.85
C ARG A 200 25.81 5.09 -4.41
N GLY A 201 26.05 4.74 -3.14
CA GLY A 201 27.41 4.52 -2.61
C GLY A 201 28.15 3.35 -3.25
N LYS A 202 27.44 2.29 -3.66
CA LYS A 202 28.01 1.17 -4.43
C LYS A 202 28.34 1.55 -5.87
N CYS A 203 27.47 2.33 -6.53
CA CYS A 203 27.67 2.79 -7.91
C CYS A 203 28.83 3.81 -8.03
N GLY A 204 29.08 4.61 -6.98
CA GLY A 204 30.20 5.55 -6.93
C GLY A 204 31.60 4.93 -6.83
N GLN A 205 31.72 3.62 -6.57
CA GLN A 205 33.02 2.91 -6.55
C GLN A 205 33.38 2.27 -7.90
N THR A 206 32.50 2.37 -8.91
CA THR A 206 32.65 1.67 -10.20
C THR A 206 32.93 2.59 -11.40
N LEU A 207 33.18 3.89 -11.18
CA LEU A 207 33.60 4.80 -12.25
C LEU A 207 35.12 5.03 -12.17
N PRO A 208 35.93 4.52 -13.12
CA PRO A 208 37.29 5.00 -13.26
C PRO A 208 37.23 6.48 -13.62
N LYS A 209 37.99 7.29 -12.87
CA LYS A 209 38.25 8.69 -13.21
C LYS A 209 38.80 8.72 -14.64
N LEU A 210 38.04 9.31 -15.56
CA LEU A 210 38.57 9.83 -16.83
C LEU A 210 39.29 11.14 -16.55
#